data_AF-A0A1M4EQ20-F1
#
_entry.id   AF-A0A1M4EQ20-F1
#
_cell.length_a   1.000
_cell.length_b   1.000
_cell.length_c   1.000
_cell.angle_alpha   90.00
_cell.angle_beta   90.00
_cell.angle_gamma   90.00
#
_symmetry.space_group_name_H-M   'P 1'
#
loop_
_entity.id
_entity.type
_entity.pdbx_description
1 polymer ?
#
loop_
_entity_poly.entity_id
_entity_poly.type
_entity_poly.pdbx_seq_one_letter_code
_entity_poly.pdbx_strand_id
1 'polypeptide(L)'
;MEQRGAGERAVPLAGAVGGACGAWLPLIGVTPVHDARQAARRGCPGDGAPCWCTVDLVDVQVLGMLPSAGAPGLVDIDLQGFARVGSEAGGGVEEGRRGFRLSGMDDEWLGSCREAGGVLRERAEPLRPPATLVGCLPEPALIAAVEATSVRRRAVRATVYALGGAGERLVGSLSSVSGKVTGARPSRLGEGLLDIALDEGVFRPMPSGAREI
;
A
#
# COMPACT_ATOMS: atom_id res chain seq x y z
N MET A 1 34.13 15.80 -15.48
CA MET A 1 33.51 14.53 -15.91
C MET A 1 32.01 14.67 -15.65
N GLU A 2 31.32 15.40 -16.53
CA GLU A 2 29.87 15.60 -16.48
C GLU A 2 29.20 14.38 -17.10
N GLN A 3 28.56 13.54 -16.28
CA GLN A 3 27.67 12.52 -16.80
C GLN A 3 26.29 13.15 -17.00
N ARG A 4 26.01 13.52 -18.25
CA ARG A 4 24.64 13.75 -18.73
C ARG A 4 23.95 12.40 -18.82
N GLY A 5 23.26 12.00 -17.75
CA GLY A 5 22.35 10.86 -17.78
C GLY A 5 21.24 11.12 -18.80
N ALA A 6 21.08 10.18 -19.73
CA ALA A 6 20.00 10.20 -20.70
C ALA A 6 18.66 10.27 -19.96
N GLY A 7 17.93 11.37 -20.18
CA GLY A 7 16.63 11.61 -19.55
C GLY A 7 15.60 10.65 -20.10
N GLU A 8 15.41 9.54 -19.41
CA GLU A 8 14.15 8.82 -19.44
C GLU A 8 13.07 9.83 -19.00
N ARG A 9 12.25 10.27 -19.95
CA ARG A 9 11.18 11.24 -19.70
C ARG A 9 10.14 10.54 -18.83
N ALA A 10 10.30 10.68 -17.52
CA ALA A 10 9.28 10.26 -16.58
C ALA A 10 7.95 10.88 -16.95
N VAL A 11 6.91 10.05 -16.91
CA VAL A 11 5.55 10.51 -17.08
C VAL A 11 5.16 11.19 -15.76
N PRO A 12 4.80 12.48 -15.76
CA PRO A 12 4.32 13.13 -14.55
C PRO A 12 3.11 12.37 -13.99
N LEU A 13 2.87 12.42 -12.68
CA LEU A 13 1.72 11.77 -12.04
C LEU A 13 0.42 12.10 -12.78
N ALA A 14 0.28 13.35 -13.24
CA ALA A 14 -0.82 13.80 -14.08
C ALA A 14 -0.97 13.04 -15.42
N GLY A 15 0.14 12.67 -16.04
CA GLY A 15 0.19 11.80 -17.21
C GLY A 15 0.00 10.32 -16.87
N ALA A 16 0.52 9.84 -15.74
CA ALA A 16 0.37 8.47 -15.28
C ALA A 16 -1.10 8.14 -14.95
N VAL A 17 -1.84 9.12 -14.46
CA VAL A 17 -3.28 9.00 -14.16
C VAL A 17 -4.16 9.41 -15.34
N GLY A 18 -3.58 9.78 -16.48
CA GLY A 18 -4.31 10.19 -17.69
C GLY A 18 -5.29 11.35 -17.49
N GLY A 19 -5.11 12.17 -16.44
CA GLY A 19 -6.05 13.22 -16.04
C GLY A 19 -7.42 12.74 -15.55
N ALA A 20 -7.61 11.44 -15.30
CA ALA A 20 -8.91 10.91 -14.92
C ALA A 20 -9.08 10.88 -13.38
N CYS A 21 -10.05 11.65 -12.88
CA CYS A 21 -10.60 11.39 -11.55
C CYS A 21 -11.10 9.92 -11.50
N GLY A 22 -10.79 9.23 -10.40
CA GLY A 22 -11.06 7.80 -10.24
C GLY A 22 -9.92 6.88 -10.67
N ALA A 23 -8.80 7.41 -11.18
CA ALA A 23 -7.60 6.61 -11.40
C ALA A 23 -7.14 5.94 -10.10
N TRP A 24 -6.76 4.67 -10.21
CA TRP A 24 -6.27 3.86 -9.10
C TRP A 24 -4.79 3.58 -9.27
N LEU A 25 -4.02 3.83 -8.21
CA LEU A 25 -2.59 3.58 -8.14
C LEU A 25 -2.31 2.63 -6.97
N PRO A 26 -1.67 1.48 -7.22
CA PRO A 26 -1.43 0.48 -6.17
C PRO A 26 -0.53 1.02 -5.04
N LEU A 27 0.44 1.86 -5.40
CA LEU A 27 1.42 2.43 -4.49
C LEU A 27 1.92 3.79 -5.00
N ILE A 28 2.06 4.75 -4.08
CA ILE A 28 2.80 6.00 -4.27
C ILE A 28 3.76 6.17 -3.09
N GLY A 29 5.06 6.14 -3.34
CA GLY A 29 6.06 6.58 -2.38
C GLY A 29 6.11 8.10 -2.32
N VAL A 30 6.03 8.67 -1.11
CA VAL A 30 6.17 10.11 -0.86
C VAL A 30 7.44 10.34 -0.04
N THR A 31 8.51 10.73 -0.73
CA THR A 31 9.83 10.96 -0.11
C THR A 31 10.08 12.46 0.02
N PRO A 32 10.28 13.02 1.22
CA PRO A 32 10.65 14.42 1.35
C PRO A 32 12.02 14.69 0.71
N VAL A 33 12.15 15.82 0.02
CA VAL A 33 13.44 16.27 -0.52
C VAL A 33 14.28 16.80 0.64
N HIS A 34 15.53 16.33 0.74
CA HIS A 34 16.48 16.79 1.73
C HIS A 34 17.57 17.60 1.07
N ASP A 35 18.00 18.69 1.70
CA ASP A 35 19.33 19.22 1.38
C ASP A 35 20.40 18.27 1.92
N ALA A 36 21.61 18.33 1.34
CA ALA A 36 22.72 17.44 1.69
C ALA A 36 23.08 17.47 3.19
N ARG A 37 22.90 18.62 3.87
CA ARG A 37 23.18 18.75 5.31
C ARG A 37 22.10 18.08 6.14
N GLN A 38 20.84 18.20 5.74
CA GLN A 38 19.70 17.56 6.39
C GLN A 38 19.74 16.04 6.19
N ALA A 39 20.09 15.57 4.99
CA ALA A 39 20.26 14.15 4.70
C ALA A 39 21.32 13.51 5.61
N ALA A 40 22.51 14.14 5.72
CA ALA A 40 23.60 13.67 6.57
C ALA A 40 23.21 13.60 8.06
N ARG A 41 22.48 14.60 8.57
CA ARG A 41 22.02 14.60 9.98
C ARG A 41 21.03 13.48 10.30
N ARG A 42 20.20 13.12 9.33
CA ARG A 42 19.16 12.10 9.46
C ARG A 42 19.64 10.72 9.02
N GLY A 43 20.87 10.58 8.52
CA GLY A 43 21.34 9.33 7.92
C GLY A 43 20.48 8.91 6.71
N CYS A 44 19.83 9.86 6.03
CA CYS A 44 19.18 9.54 4.76
C CYS A 44 20.29 9.24 3.74
N PRO A 45 20.17 8.14 2.98
CA PRO A 45 20.93 8.04 1.75
C PRO A 45 20.47 9.21 0.87
N GLY A 46 21.39 9.98 0.30
CA GLY A 46 21.07 11.19 -0.46
C GLY A 46 20.27 10.90 -1.73
N ASP A 47 20.40 11.77 -2.73
CA ASP A 47 19.62 11.68 -3.96
C ASP A 47 19.74 10.29 -4.63
N GLY A 48 18.60 9.60 -4.79
CA GLY A 48 18.47 8.41 -5.64
C GLY A 48 18.25 7.07 -4.93
N ALA A 49 18.34 7.01 -3.59
CA ALA A 49 17.98 5.80 -2.84
C ALA A 49 16.71 6.03 -2.00
N PRO A 50 15.92 4.98 -1.70
CA PRO A 50 14.78 5.11 -0.80
C PRO A 50 15.26 5.63 0.56
N CYS A 51 14.91 6.86 0.93
CA CYS A 51 15.15 7.30 2.30
C CYS A 51 14.11 6.65 3.22
N TRP A 52 14.53 6.27 4.43
CA TRP A 52 13.70 5.79 5.54
C TRP A 52 12.55 6.75 5.93
N CYS A 53 12.60 8.01 5.50
CA CYS A 53 11.53 9.00 5.67
C CYS A 53 10.44 8.92 4.58
N THR A 54 10.57 8.00 3.64
CA THR A 54 9.55 7.76 2.62
C THR A 54 8.31 7.20 3.28
N VAL A 55 7.16 7.80 2.95
CA VAL A 55 5.85 7.27 3.33
C VAL A 55 5.25 6.63 2.10
N ASP A 56 4.95 5.35 2.19
CA ASP A 56 4.21 4.66 1.13
C ASP A 56 2.72 4.92 1.34
N LEU A 57 2.06 5.49 0.33
CA LEU A 57 0.62 5.47 0.20
C LEU A 57 0.23 4.24 -0.62
N VAL A 58 -0.70 3.43 -0.14
CA VAL A 58 -1.20 2.23 -0.83
C VAL A 58 -2.69 2.34 -1.08
N ASP A 59 -3.19 1.63 -2.10
CA ASP A 59 -4.59 1.71 -2.54
C ASP A 59 -5.02 3.17 -2.81
N VAL A 60 -4.22 3.88 -3.61
CA VAL A 60 -4.40 5.31 -3.82
C VAL A 60 -5.41 5.56 -4.94
N GLN A 61 -6.51 6.22 -4.62
CA GLN A 61 -7.47 6.76 -5.57
C GLN A 61 -7.24 8.26 -5.76
N VAL A 62 -7.22 8.70 -7.02
CA VAL A 62 -7.25 10.12 -7.36
C VAL A 62 -8.69 10.61 -7.29
N LEU A 63 -8.99 11.45 -6.30
CA LEU A 63 -10.33 12.02 -6.12
C LEU A 63 -10.57 13.22 -7.04
N GLY A 64 -9.52 14.02 -7.25
CA GLY A 64 -9.61 15.29 -7.96
C GLY A 64 -8.27 15.76 -8.46
N MET A 65 -8.30 16.57 -9.51
CA MET A 65 -7.14 17.28 -10.03
C MET A 65 -7.57 18.64 -10.54
N LEU A 66 -6.92 19.69 -10.04
CA LEU A 66 -7.24 21.07 -10.39
C LEU A 66 -5.95 21.85 -10.64
N PRO A 67 -5.95 22.85 -11.55
CA PRO A 67 -4.84 23.79 -11.64
C PRO A 67 -4.60 24.49 -10.29
N SER A 68 -3.36 24.54 -9.85
CA SER A 68 -3.02 25.15 -8.57
C SER A 68 -3.09 26.68 -8.64
N ALA A 69 -3.64 27.30 -7.61
CA ALA A 69 -3.60 28.77 -7.46
C ALA A 69 -2.19 29.28 -7.11
N GLY A 70 -1.28 28.40 -6.67
CA GLY A 70 0.04 28.77 -6.16
C GLY A 70 1.06 29.15 -7.24
N ALA A 71 0.96 28.59 -8.46
CA ALA A 71 1.75 28.99 -9.61
C ALA A 71 1.22 28.39 -10.93
N PRO A 72 1.42 29.06 -12.08
CA PRO A 72 1.12 28.48 -13.39
C PRO A 72 1.87 27.15 -13.63
N GLY A 73 1.16 26.17 -14.20
CA GLY A 73 1.72 24.85 -14.55
C GLY A 73 1.79 23.85 -13.39
N LEU A 74 1.37 24.23 -12.18
CA LEU A 74 1.19 23.30 -11.06
C LEU A 74 -0.25 22.79 -11.02
N VAL A 75 -0.42 21.59 -10.46
CA VAL A 75 -1.72 20.97 -10.20
C VAL A 75 -1.81 20.59 -8.73
N ASP A 76 -2.98 20.84 -8.15
CA ASP A 76 -3.37 20.30 -6.85
C ASP A 76 -4.08 18.97 -7.12
N ILE A 77 -3.66 17.91 -6.41
CA ILE A 77 -4.17 16.55 -6.60
C ILE A 77 -4.69 16.05 -5.25
N ASP A 78 -5.99 15.72 -5.22
CA ASP A 78 -6.61 15.11 -4.06
C ASP A 78 -6.49 13.60 -4.16
N LEU A 79 -5.89 13.00 -3.15
CA LEU A 79 -5.64 11.56 -3.06
C LEU A 79 -6.36 10.97 -1.85
N GLN A 80 -6.92 9.79 -2.02
CA GLN A 80 -7.39 8.95 -0.92
C GLN A 80 -6.65 7.62 -0.94
N GLY A 81 -6.11 7.19 0.19
CA GLY A 81 -5.42 5.90 0.29
C GLY A 81 -4.99 5.63 1.72
N PHE A 82 -4.07 4.69 1.90
CA PHE A 82 -3.56 4.30 3.21
C PHE A 82 -2.07 4.55 3.33
N ALA A 83 -1.64 5.28 4.36
CA ALA A 83 -0.23 5.38 4.68
C ALA A 83 0.26 4.07 5.32
N ARG A 84 1.28 3.46 4.71
CA ARG A 84 2.05 2.37 5.28
C ARG A 84 3.28 2.96 5.96
N VAL A 85 3.15 3.24 7.24
CA VAL A 85 4.28 3.60 8.09
C VAL A 85 4.98 2.29 8.50
N GLY A 86 6.23 2.10 8.07
CA GLY A 86 7.04 0.99 8.54
C GLY A 86 7.27 1.09 10.04
N SER A 87 7.35 -0.05 10.75
CA SER A 87 7.61 -0.08 12.20
C SER A 87 8.93 0.56 12.62
N GLU A 88 9.85 0.77 11.68
CA GLU A 88 11.15 1.42 11.89
C GLU A 88 11.18 2.89 11.40
N ALA A 89 10.16 3.32 10.67
CA ALA A 89 10.03 4.69 10.18
C ALA A 89 9.47 5.59 11.29
N GLY A 90 10.26 5.83 12.33
CA GLY A 90 9.96 6.79 13.41
C GLY A 90 9.95 8.26 12.96
N GLY A 91 9.93 8.53 11.65
CA GLY A 91 9.96 9.86 11.09
C GLY A 91 8.84 10.02 10.06
N GLY A 92 7.65 10.34 10.54
CA GLY A 92 6.58 10.78 9.67
C GLY A 92 6.99 11.99 8.81
N VAL A 93 6.33 12.19 7.67
CA VAL A 93 6.28 13.47 6.98
C VAL A 93 5.74 14.53 7.94
N GLU A 94 6.64 15.31 8.54
CA GLU A 94 6.28 16.49 9.32
C GLU A 94 5.43 17.44 8.46
N GLU A 95 4.30 17.89 9.00
CA GLU A 95 3.43 18.86 8.32
C GLU A 95 4.19 20.15 8.00
N GLY A 96 3.88 20.77 6.87
CA GLY A 96 4.50 22.03 6.43
C GLY A 96 5.90 21.86 5.80
N ARG A 97 6.37 20.63 5.62
CA ARG A 97 7.59 20.37 4.85
C ARG A 97 7.37 20.68 3.37
N ARG A 98 8.39 21.20 2.71
CA ARG A 98 8.35 21.59 1.30
C ARG A 98 9.21 20.68 0.46
N GLY A 99 8.73 20.34 -0.73
CA GLY A 99 9.42 19.52 -1.71
C GLY A 99 9.34 18.03 -1.37
N PHE A 100 8.70 17.28 -2.25
CA PHE A 100 8.55 15.84 -2.18
C PHE A 100 8.82 15.23 -3.55
N ARG A 101 9.43 14.06 -3.52
CA ARG A 101 9.57 13.12 -4.62
C ARG A 101 8.41 12.13 -4.53
N LEU A 102 7.69 11.97 -5.63
CA LEU A 102 6.65 10.96 -5.79
C LEU A 102 7.22 9.82 -6.61
N SER A 103 7.12 8.60 -6.09
CA SER A 103 7.50 7.38 -6.81
C SER A 103 6.35 6.39 -6.90
N GLY A 104 6.35 5.58 -7.96
CA GLY A 104 5.38 4.53 -8.19
C GLY A 104 5.90 3.18 -7.73
N MET A 105 5.36 2.13 -8.34
CA MET A 105 5.91 0.78 -8.19
C MET A 105 7.35 0.75 -8.72
N ASP A 106 8.21 -0.05 -8.08
CA ASP A 106 9.62 -0.22 -8.47
C ASP A 106 10.42 1.09 -8.54
N ASP A 107 10.09 2.05 -7.67
CA ASP A 107 10.71 3.38 -7.57
C ASP A 107 10.60 4.24 -8.86
N GLU A 108 9.64 3.91 -9.74
CA GLU A 108 9.32 4.72 -10.93
C GLU A 108 9.11 6.17 -10.55
N TRP A 109 9.73 7.12 -11.26
CA TRP A 109 9.55 8.54 -10.98
C TRP A 109 8.17 9.01 -11.45
N LEU A 110 7.28 9.38 -10.52
CA LEU A 110 5.96 9.94 -10.82
C LEU A 110 5.95 11.48 -10.76
N GLY A 111 7.06 12.12 -10.41
CA GLY A 111 7.18 13.58 -10.38
C GLY A 111 7.37 14.17 -8.99
N SER A 112 7.35 15.49 -8.90
CA SER A 112 7.59 16.20 -7.64
C SER A 112 6.35 16.93 -7.14
N CYS A 113 6.21 17.00 -5.82
CA CYS A 113 5.19 17.80 -5.16
C CYS A 113 5.86 18.92 -4.35
N ARG A 114 5.28 20.13 -4.34
CA ARG A 114 5.82 21.24 -3.54
C ARG A 114 5.44 21.13 -2.08
N GLU A 115 4.26 20.60 -1.79
CA GLU A 115 3.68 20.54 -0.46
C GLU A 115 2.74 19.34 -0.38
N ALA A 116 2.71 18.65 0.76
CA ALA A 116 1.80 17.54 0.99
C ALA A 116 1.11 17.73 2.34
N GLY A 117 -0.22 17.71 2.34
CA GLY A 117 -1.06 17.81 3.53
C GLY A 117 -1.81 16.51 3.80
N GLY A 118 -2.12 16.21 5.06
CA GLY A 118 -2.99 15.08 5.42
C GLY A 118 -2.37 13.68 5.26
N VAL A 119 -1.09 13.57 4.87
CA VAL A 119 -0.38 12.32 4.57
C VAL A 119 -0.21 11.41 5.82
N LEU A 120 -0.43 11.93 7.03
CA LEU A 120 -0.26 11.20 8.29
C LEU A 120 -1.32 11.49 9.34
N ARG A 121 -2.59 11.41 8.96
CA ARG A 121 -3.64 11.33 9.98
C ARG A 121 -3.67 9.93 10.56
N GLU A 122 -3.40 9.82 11.87
CA GLU A 122 -3.57 8.58 12.61
C GLU A 122 -5.02 8.12 12.43
N ARG A 123 -5.19 6.95 11.83
CA ARG A 123 -6.49 6.31 11.70
C ARG A 123 -6.77 5.57 13.00
N ALA A 124 -7.99 5.68 13.51
CA ALA A 124 -8.47 4.75 14.53
C ALA A 124 -8.23 3.31 14.07
N GLU A 125 -7.72 2.44 14.95
CA GLU A 125 -7.43 1.05 14.62
C GLU A 125 -8.69 0.43 13.99
N PRO A 126 -8.64 -0.04 12.73
CA PRO A 126 -9.82 -0.58 12.09
C PRO A 126 -10.30 -1.78 12.88
N LEU A 127 -11.62 -1.86 13.09
CA LEU A 127 -12.25 -3.07 13.62
C LEU A 127 -11.77 -4.25 12.75
N ARG A 128 -11.39 -5.35 13.39
CA ARG A 128 -11.02 -6.62 12.74
C ARG A 128 -12.27 -7.50 12.68
N PRO A 129 -13.23 -7.28 11.76
CA PRO A 129 -14.42 -8.12 11.70
C PRO A 129 -14.01 -9.56 11.40
N PRO A 130 -14.80 -10.56 11.83
CA PRO A 130 -14.67 -11.92 11.35
C PRO A 130 -14.59 -11.98 9.82
N ALA A 131 -13.74 -12.85 9.28
CA ALA A 131 -13.56 -13.03 7.84
C ALA A 131 -13.72 -14.49 7.43
N THR A 132 -14.03 -14.72 6.16
CA THR A 132 -14.03 -16.07 5.57
C THR A 132 -13.03 -16.12 4.43
N LEU A 133 -12.11 -17.07 4.47
CA LEU A 133 -11.23 -17.38 3.33
C LEU A 133 -11.95 -18.40 2.45
N VAL A 134 -12.33 -18.02 1.23
CA VAL A 134 -13.14 -18.84 0.32
C VAL A 134 -12.24 -19.66 -0.61
N GLY A 135 -12.54 -20.94 -0.80
CA GLY A 135 -11.85 -21.78 -1.79
C GLY A 135 -10.39 -22.11 -1.49
N CYS A 136 -10.00 -22.20 -0.22
CA CYS A 136 -8.65 -22.55 0.19
C CYS A 136 -8.34 -24.01 -0.15
N LEU A 137 -7.22 -24.27 -0.82
CA LEU A 137 -6.64 -25.62 -0.89
C LEU A 137 -5.78 -25.82 0.37
N PRO A 138 -6.20 -26.65 1.34
CA PRO A 138 -5.53 -26.71 2.63
C PRO A 138 -4.27 -27.58 2.58
N GLU A 139 -3.13 -26.98 2.87
CA GLU A 139 -1.89 -27.69 3.16
C GLU A 139 -1.88 -28.22 4.61
N PRO A 140 -1.00 -29.17 4.99
CA PRO A 140 -1.04 -29.84 6.30
C PRO A 140 -1.11 -28.91 7.51
N ALA A 141 -0.45 -27.74 7.45
CA ALA A 141 -0.50 -26.76 8.53
C ALA A 141 -1.91 -26.16 8.73
N LEU A 142 -2.65 -25.93 7.64
CA LEU A 142 -4.01 -25.41 7.69
C LEU A 142 -4.99 -26.48 8.13
N ILE A 143 -4.82 -27.72 7.67
CA ILE A 143 -5.59 -28.89 8.13
C ILE A 143 -5.46 -29.03 9.66
N ALA A 144 -4.23 -29.02 10.18
CA ALA A 144 -3.98 -29.13 11.61
C ALA A 144 -4.64 -28.00 12.43
N ALA A 145 -4.71 -26.78 11.88
CA ALA A 145 -5.38 -25.66 12.53
C ALA A 145 -6.90 -25.81 12.54
N VAL A 146 -7.49 -26.33 11.45
CA VAL A 146 -8.92 -26.61 11.33
C VAL A 146 -9.36 -27.71 12.29
N GLU A 147 -8.58 -28.79 12.41
CA GLU A 147 -8.90 -29.95 13.26
C GLU A 147 -8.59 -29.71 14.75
N ALA A 148 -7.87 -28.64 15.08
CA ALA A 148 -7.47 -28.37 16.45
C ALA A 148 -8.67 -28.14 17.38
N THR A 149 -8.63 -28.74 18.57
CA THR A 149 -9.60 -28.48 19.65
C THR A 149 -9.17 -27.36 20.58
N SER A 150 -7.86 -27.05 20.66
CA SER A 150 -7.35 -25.99 21.52
C SER A 150 -7.32 -24.65 20.80
N VAL A 151 -7.75 -23.60 21.50
CA VAL A 151 -7.82 -22.21 20.99
C VAL A 151 -6.48 -21.74 20.40
N ARG A 152 -5.37 -22.07 21.06
CA ARG A 152 -4.02 -21.70 20.58
C ARG A 152 -3.64 -22.36 19.26
N ARG A 153 -4.08 -23.61 19.03
CA ARG A 153 -3.73 -24.36 17.81
C ARG A 153 -4.65 -24.04 16.62
N ARG A 154 -5.76 -23.34 16.86
CA ARG A 154 -6.65 -22.80 15.81
C ARG A 154 -6.14 -21.49 15.21
N ALA A 155 -5.09 -20.89 15.76
CA ALA A 155 -4.56 -19.63 15.28
C ALA A 155 -3.91 -19.80 13.90
N VAL A 156 -4.36 -18.99 12.95
CA VAL A 156 -3.82 -18.89 11.60
C VAL A 156 -3.32 -17.47 11.38
N ARG A 157 -2.16 -17.37 10.74
CA ARG A 157 -1.65 -16.12 10.19
C ARG A 157 -1.25 -16.37 8.75
N ALA A 158 -1.77 -15.58 7.84
CA ALA A 158 -1.44 -15.68 6.44
C ALA A 158 -1.23 -14.29 5.84
N THR A 159 -0.44 -14.27 4.78
CA THR A 159 -0.23 -13.10 3.95
C THR A 159 -1.23 -13.16 2.80
N VAL A 160 -1.96 -12.07 2.58
CA VAL A 160 -2.91 -11.93 1.49
C VAL A 160 -2.27 -11.04 0.43
N TYR A 161 -2.29 -11.52 -0.81
CA TYR A 161 -1.87 -10.75 -1.98
C TYR A 161 -3.11 -10.48 -2.84
N ALA A 162 -3.28 -9.23 -3.29
CA ALA A 162 -4.21 -8.97 -4.37
C ALA A 162 -3.59 -9.42 -5.69
N LEU A 163 -4.40 -10.02 -6.54
CA LEU A 163 -3.99 -10.42 -7.89
C LEU A 163 -4.69 -9.51 -8.91
N GLY A 164 -3.97 -9.18 -9.98
CA GLY A 164 -4.52 -8.50 -11.14
C GLY A 164 -5.37 -9.43 -12.01
N GLY A 165 -5.90 -8.89 -13.11
CA GLY A 165 -6.83 -9.61 -13.98
C GLY A 165 -6.22 -10.84 -14.66
N ALA A 166 -4.90 -10.88 -14.83
CA ALA A 166 -4.18 -12.03 -15.41
C ALA A 166 -3.57 -12.95 -14.33
N GLY A 167 -3.88 -12.73 -13.04
CA GLY A 167 -3.40 -13.54 -11.92
C GLY A 167 -2.01 -13.14 -11.39
N GLU A 168 -1.43 -12.05 -11.91
CA GLU A 168 -0.19 -11.47 -11.43
C GLU A 168 -0.35 -10.83 -10.05
N ARG A 169 0.67 -10.92 -9.19
CA ARG A 169 0.63 -10.30 -7.87
C ARG A 169 0.73 -8.78 -8.00
N LEU A 170 -0.19 -8.05 -7.37
CA LEU A 170 -0.12 -6.60 -7.28
C LEU A 170 0.89 -6.22 -6.18
N VAL A 171 2.04 -5.67 -6.55
CA VAL A 171 3.05 -5.21 -5.57
C VAL A 171 2.45 -4.10 -4.70
N GLY A 172 2.77 -4.09 -3.41
CA GLY A 172 2.20 -3.13 -2.44
C GLY A 172 0.85 -3.55 -1.86
N SER A 173 0.15 -4.54 -2.44
CA SER A 173 -1.13 -5.07 -1.91
C SER A 173 -0.99 -6.05 -0.74
N LEU A 174 0.17 -6.05 -0.08
CA LEU A 174 0.46 -6.97 1.01
C LEU A 174 -0.41 -6.66 2.21
N SER A 175 -1.41 -7.50 2.42
CA SER A 175 -2.17 -7.51 3.66
C SER A 175 -1.87 -8.79 4.44
N SER A 176 -2.32 -8.85 5.68
CA SER A 176 -2.25 -10.07 6.47
C SER A 176 -3.60 -10.35 7.07
N VAL A 177 -4.00 -11.61 7.02
CA VAL A 177 -5.11 -12.12 7.81
C VAL A 177 -4.55 -12.83 9.02
N SER A 178 -5.13 -12.56 10.19
CA SER A 178 -4.82 -13.26 11.42
C SER A 178 -6.10 -13.48 12.18
N GLY A 179 -6.27 -14.69 12.71
CA GLY A 179 -7.44 -15.04 13.50
C GLY A 179 -7.41 -16.50 13.87
N LYS A 180 -8.43 -16.94 14.59
CA LYS A 180 -8.65 -18.32 14.96
C LYS A 180 -9.71 -18.92 14.06
N VAL A 181 -9.47 -20.14 13.60
CA VAL A 181 -10.46 -20.91 12.87
C VAL A 181 -11.67 -21.16 13.77
N THR A 182 -12.82 -20.64 13.38
CA THR A 182 -14.11 -20.84 14.05
C THR A 182 -14.96 -21.90 13.34
N GLY A 183 -14.68 -22.16 12.07
CA GLY A 183 -15.30 -23.21 11.29
C GLY A 183 -14.62 -23.42 9.95
N ALA A 184 -14.88 -24.57 9.35
CA ALA A 184 -14.50 -24.87 7.98
C ALA A 184 -15.63 -25.66 7.31
N ARG A 185 -15.83 -25.44 6.01
CA ARG A 185 -16.80 -26.19 5.20
C ARG A 185 -16.23 -26.44 3.80
N PRO A 186 -16.71 -27.46 3.07
CA PRO A 186 -16.40 -27.60 1.65
C PRO A 186 -16.79 -26.33 0.87
N SER A 187 -15.90 -25.87 0.01
CA SER A 187 -16.13 -24.70 -0.84
C SER A 187 -17.00 -25.05 -2.04
N ARG A 188 -17.74 -24.06 -2.54
CA ARG A 188 -18.50 -24.19 -3.80
C ARG A 188 -17.61 -24.02 -5.04
N LEU A 189 -16.36 -23.60 -4.86
CA LEU A 189 -15.43 -23.30 -5.96
C LEU A 189 -14.74 -24.54 -6.55
N GLY A 190 -14.84 -25.71 -5.90
CA GLY A 190 -14.28 -26.94 -6.42
C GLY A 190 -14.11 -28.03 -5.36
N GLU A 191 -13.91 -29.26 -5.83
CA GLU A 191 -13.60 -30.39 -4.95
C GLU A 191 -12.26 -30.20 -4.24
N GLY A 192 -12.19 -30.60 -2.98
CA GLY A 192 -10.97 -30.48 -2.16
C GLY A 192 -10.68 -29.08 -1.62
N LEU A 193 -11.45 -28.07 -2.02
CA LEU A 193 -11.34 -26.70 -1.51
C LEU A 193 -12.21 -26.48 -0.26
N LEU A 194 -11.75 -25.63 0.65
CA LEU A 194 -12.45 -25.28 1.89
C LEU A 194 -12.73 -23.77 1.98
N ASP A 195 -13.91 -23.42 2.48
CA ASP A 195 -14.16 -22.09 3.05
C ASP A 195 -13.84 -22.12 4.54
N ILE A 196 -13.01 -21.20 5.02
CA ILE A 196 -12.51 -21.17 6.40
C ILE A 196 -12.95 -19.88 7.09
N ALA A 197 -13.73 -20.00 8.16
CA ALA A 197 -14.19 -18.88 8.97
C ALA A 197 -13.19 -18.54 10.07
N LEU A 198 -12.89 -17.26 10.24
CA LEU A 198 -11.96 -16.70 11.22
C LEU A 198 -12.69 -15.73 12.16
N ASP A 199 -12.36 -15.74 13.45
CA ASP A 199 -12.92 -14.79 14.43
C ASP A 199 -12.40 -13.35 14.26
N GLU A 200 -11.29 -13.20 13.54
CA GLU A 200 -10.67 -11.93 13.19
C GLU A 200 -10.37 -11.90 11.67
N GLY A 201 -10.27 -10.68 11.14
CA GLY A 201 -10.19 -10.46 9.71
C GLY A 201 -8.84 -9.97 9.21
N VAL A 202 -8.91 -9.24 8.11
CA VAL A 202 -7.73 -8.70 7.45
C VAL A 202 -7.24 -7.47 8.22
N PHE A 203 -5.97 -7.49 8.63
CA PHE A 203 -5.34 -6.45 9.46
C PHE A 203 -5.21 -5.11 8.74
N ARG A 204 -5.13 -5.12 7.40
CA ARG A 204 -5.12 -3.91 6.58
C ARG A 204 -6.23 -3.97 5.55
N PRO A 205 -6.91 -2.85 5.27
CA PRO A 205 -7.92 -2.80 4.22
C PRO A 205 -7.32 -3.33 2.92
N MET A 206 -8.05 -4.25 2.29
CA MET A 206 -7.75 -4.66 0.92
C MET A 206 -7.99 -3.46 -0.01
N PRO A 207 -7.35 -3.43 -1.18
CA PRO A 207 -7.64 -2.41 -2.17
C PRO A 207 -9.14 -2.30 -2.42
N SER A 208 -9.69 -1.08 -2.47
CA SER A 208 -11.14 -0.86 -2.65
C SER A 208 -11.69 -1.48 -3.94
N GLY A 209 -10.86 -1.66 -4.96
CA GLY A 209 -11.18 -2.38 -6.20
C GLY A 209 -11.03 -3.90 -6.14
N ALA A 210 -10.52 -4.46 -5.04
CA ALA A 210 -10.45 -5.90 -4.85
C ALA A 210 -11.85 -6.46 -4.63
N ARG A 211 -12.29 -7.35 -5.53
CA ARG A 211 -13.56 -8.05 -5.38
C ARG A 211 -13.39 -9.30 -4.51
N GLU A 212 -14.42 -9.58 -3.71
CA GLU A 212 -14.61 -10.90 -3.11
C GLU A 212 -14.84 -11.92 -4.26
N ILE A 213 -14.24 -13.10 -4.13
CA ILE A 213 -14.40 -14.21 -5.10
C ILE A 213 -15.40 -15.20 -4.52
#